data_AF-A0A8B6D022-F1
#
_entry.id   AF-A0A8B6D022-F1
#
_cell.length_a   1.000
_cell.length_b   1.000
_cell.length_c   1.000
_cell.angle_alpha   90.00
_cell.angle_beta   90.00
_cell.angle_gamma   90.00
#
_symmetry.space_group_name_H-M   'P 1'
#
loop_
_entity.id
_entity.type
_entity.pdbx_description
1 polymer ?
#
loop_
_entity_poly.entity_id
_entity_poly.type
_entity_poly.pdbx_seq_one_letter_code
_entity_poly.pdbx_strand_id
1 'polypeptide(L)'
;MASPLSEEETNYLRMVYLLTSVSPEAVRDYFDRVFPPADLLVELNYHKTTLQNLKRQKILNASQWAVLYPSSLTTARSTPGGSTTVASTNFDLTLMICLLRNISGINAPVRGFDELPLPAETSAGSDLARIKYYRNIIAHSEDSKLSNQNFNDAWKDVSEVNIFEQI
;
A
#
# COMPACT_ATOMS: atom_id res chain seq x y z
N MET A 1 15.15 28.26 -19.47
CA MET A 1 13.70 28.11 -19.28
C MET A 1 13.38 26.64 -19.38
N ALA A 2 12.66 26.06 -18.43
CA ALA A 2 12.22 24.66 -18.55
C ALA A 2 11.18 24.57 -19.68
N SER A 3 11.31 23.57 -20.56
CA SER A 3 10.31 23.29 -21.59
C SER A 3 9.02 22.77 -20.95
N PRO A 4 7.84 23.02 -21.57
CA PRO A 4 6.60 22.41 -21.11
C PRO A 4 6.70 20.89 -21.23
N LEU A 5 6.06 20.18 -20.28
CA LEU A 5 5.95 18.73 -20.32
C LEU A 5 5.12 18.30 -21.52
N SER A 6 5.50 17.18 -22.12
CA SER A 6 4.67 16.44 -23.05
C SER A 6 3.41 15.90 -22.35
N GLU A 7 2.44 15.48 -23.16
CA GLU A 7 1.23 14.84 -22.65
C GLU A 7 1.56 13.56 -21.88
N GLU A 8 2.50 12.75 -22.38
CA GLU A 8 2.90 11.49 -21.73
C GLU A 8 3.62 11.70 -20.39
N GLU A 9 4.45 12.74 -20.27
CA GLU A 9 5.07 13.11 -18.99
C GLU A 9 4.02 13.62 -18.01
N THR A 10 3.03 14.38 -18.49
CA THR A 10 1.91 14.87 -17.67
C THR A 10 1.07 13.71 -17.15
N ASN A 11 0.75 12.74 -18.00
CA ASN A 11 0.01 11.54 -17.63
C ASN A 11 0.76 10.69 -16.60
N TYR A 12 2.07 10.51 -16.79
CA TYR A 12 2.91 9.83 -15.82
C TYR A 12 2.86 10.51 -14.45
N LEU A 13 3.04 11.84 -14.40
CA LEU A 13 2.99 12.58 -13.13
C LEU A 13 1.62 12.52 -12.45
N ARG A 14 0.53 12.53 -13.23
CA ARG A 14 -0.82 12.32 -12.70
C ARG A 14 -0.97 10.95 -12.06
N MET A 15 -0.47 9.90 -12.70
CA MET A 15 -0.48 8.54 -12.12
C MET A 15 0.40 8.43 -10.88
N VAL A 16 1.60 9.04 -10.89
CA VAL A 16 2.45 9.11 -9.70
C VAL A 16 1.68 9.76 -8.55
N TYR A 17 1.08 10.93 -8.77
CA TYR A 17 0.30 11.62 -7.74
C TYR A 17 -0.86 10.79 -7.21
N LEU A 18 -1.64 10.16 -8.10
CA LEU A 18 -2.73 9.27 -7.71
C LEU A 18 -2.22 8.14 -6.80
N LEU A 19 -1.11 7.49 -7.17
CA LEU A 19 -0.59 6.32 -6.46
C LEU A 19 0.20 6.66 -5.19
N THR A 20 0.85 7.81 -5.12
CA THR A 20 1.73 8.19 -3.98
C THR A 20 1.07 9.15 -3.00
N SER A 21 0.01 9.84 -3.40
CA SER A 21 -0.67 10.82 -2.54
C SER A 21 -2.11 10.43 -2.25
N VAL A 22 -2.88 10.00 -3.26
CA VAL A 22 -4.32 9.71 -3.07
C VAL A 22 -4.57 8.28 -2.60
N SER A 23 -4.04 7.28 -3.30
CA SER A 23 -4.23 5.86 -2.94
C SER A 23 -3.78 5.50 -1.52
N PRO A 24 -2.67 6.03 -0.97
CA PRO A 24 -2.26 5.72 0.40
C PRO A 24 -3.25 6.22 1.46
N GLU A 25 -3.96 7.32 1.22
CA GLU A 25 -4.97 7.82 2.15
C GLU A 25 -6.16 6.86 2.20
N ALA A 26 -6.76 6.53 1.07
CA ALA A 26 -7.90 5.62 1.03
C ALA A 26 -7.58 4.18 1.49
N VAL A 27 -6.39 3.68 1.13
CA VAL A 27 -5.94 2.37 1.64
C VAL A 27 -5.73 2.43 3.15
N ARG A 28 -5.32 3.57 3.71
CA ARG A 28 -5.20 3.73 5.17
C ARG A 28 -6.56 3.77 5.85
N ASP A 29 -7.54 4.46 5.28
CA ASP A 29 -8.90 4.48 5.84
C ASP A 29 -9.50 3.06 5.88
N TYR A 30 -9.32 2.29 4.82
CA TYR A 30 -9.70 0.88 4.81
C TYR A 30 -8.87 0.04 5.79
N PHE A 31 -7.56 0.28 5.86
CA PHE A 31 -6.67 -0.39 6.79
C PHE A 31 -7.11 -0.18 8.24
N ASP A 32 -7.43 1.05 8.63
CA ASP A 32 -7.83 1.40 10.00
C ASP A 32 -9.22 0.85 10.36
N ARG A 33 -10.08 0.55 9.38
CA ARG A 33 -11.33 -0.21 9.63
C ARG A 33 -11.06 -1.69 9.90
N VAL A 34 -10.08 -2.27 9.21
CA VAL A 34 -9.70 -3.69 9.34
C VAL A 34 -8.85 -3.92 10.59
N PHE A 35 -7.94 -3.00 10.89
CA PHE A 35 -7.05 -2.99 12.04
C PHE A 35 -7.26 -1.67 12.80
N PRO A 36 -8.29 -1.57 13.66
CA PRO A 36 -8.55 -0.36 14.43
C PRO A 36 -7.28 0.19 15.10
N PRO A 37 -6.99 1.51 15.01
CA PRO A 37 -5.75 2.07 15.56
C PRO A 37 -5.50 1.73 17.04
N ALA A 38 -6.57 1.57 17.84
CA ALA A 38 -6.50 1.17 19.23
C ALA A 38 -5.99 -0.28 19.42
N ASP A 39 -6.29 -1.16 18.46
CA ASP A 39 -6.02 -2.59 18.51
C ASP A 39 -4.86 -3.00 17.60
N LEU A 40 -4.33 -2.07 16.79
CA LEU A 40 -3.28 -2.34 15.80
C LEU A 40 -2.08 -3.11 16.39
N LEU A 41 -1.61 -2.72 17.57
CA LEU A 41 -0.49 -3.42 18.21
C LEU A 41 -0.87 -4.84 18.65
N VAL A 42 -2.11 -5.07 19.07
CA VAL A 42 -2.61 -6.40 19.45
C VAL A 42 -2.67 -7.29 18.22
N GLU A 43 -3.25 -6.79 17.12
CA GLU A 43 -3.36 -7.50 15.84
C GLU A 43 -1.99 -7.87 15.26
N LEU A 44 -1.04 -6.93 15.26
CA LEU A 44 0.33 -7.19 14.81
C LEU A 44 1.01 -8.29 15.64
N ASN A 45 0.83 -8.27 16.97
CA ASN A 45 1.41 -9.29 17.85
C ASN A 45 0.71 -10.65 17.71
N TYR A 46 -0.61 -10.66 17.51
CA TYR A 46 -1.37 -11.88 17.23
C TYR A 46 -0.84 -12.58 15.96
N HIS A 47 -0.52 -11.81 14.92
CA HIS A 47 0.03 -12.33 13.66
C HIS A 47 1.57 -12.36 13.58
N LYS A 48 2.28 -12.22 14.71
CA LYS A 48 3.74 -12.06 14.73
C LYS A 48 4.51 -13.19 14.03
N THR A 49 4.07 -14.44 14.19
CA THR A 49 4.72 -15.58 13.52
C THR A 49 4.63 -15.48 11.99
N THR A 50 3.46 -15.07 11.47
CA THR A 50 3.27 -14.82 10.03
C THR A 50 4.17 -13.69 9.56
N LEU A 51 4.21 -12.56 10.28
CA LEU A 51 5.04 -11.42 9.95
C LEU A 51 6.54 -11.75 9.98
N GLN A 52 6.99 -12.56 10.94
CA GLN A 52 8.36 -13.07 10.98
C GLN A 52 8.69 -13.94 9.77
N ASN A 53 7.73 -14.74 9.29
CA ASN A 53 7.92 -15.52 8.07
C ASN A 53 8.07 -14.62 6.84
N LEU A 54 7.19 -13.63 6.68
CA LEU A 54 7.27 -12.64 5.59
C LEU A 54 8.61 -11.89 5.59
N LYS A 55 9.14 -11.55 6.78
CA LYS A 55 10.49 -10.98 6.91
C LYS A 55 11.58 -11.94 6.42
N ARG A 56 11.54 -13.22 6.83
CA ARG A 56 12.52 -14.23 6.37
C ARG A 56 12.47 -14.43 4.85
N GLN A 57 11.28 -14.35 4.26
CA GLN A 57 11.04 -14.41 2.82
C GLN A 57 11.40 -13.12 2.08
N LYS A 58 11.81 -12.06 2.80
CA LYS A 58 12.10 -10.72 2.26
C LYS A 58 10.91 -10.02 1.60
N ILE A 59 9.69 -10.46 1.91
CA ILE A 59 8.45 -9.76 1.54
C ILE A 59 8.30 -8.50 2.40
N LEU A 60 8.63 -8.62 3.69
CA LEU A 60 8.85 -7.46 4.56
C LEU A 60 10.34 -7.16 4.65
N ASN A 61 10.74 -5.96 4.26
CA ASN A 61 12.14 -5.54 4.36
C ASN A 61 12.49 -5.06 5.79
N ALA A 62 13.76 -4.75 6.02
CA ALA A 62 14.24 -4.36 7.35
C ALA A 62 13.65 -3.04 7.86
N SER A 63 13.42 -2.06 6.98
CA SER A 63 12.83 -0.77 7.38
C SER A 63 11.36 -0.92 7.74
N GLN A 64 10.58 -1.64 6.94
CA GLN A 64 9.20 -1.98 7.23
C GLN A 64 9.09 -2.78 8.54
N TRP A 65 10.00 -3.72 8.78
CA TRP A 65 10.04 -4.44 10.05
C TRP A 65 10.28 -3.53 11.25
N ALA A 66 11.20 -2.57 11.14
CA ALA A 66 11.50 -1.61 12.20
C ALA A 66 10.32 -0.67 12.48
N VAL A 67 9.46 -0.41 11.50
CA VAL A 67 8.20 0.33 11.69
C VAL A 67 7.17 -0.48 12.48
N LEU A 68 7.06 -1.79 12.22
CA LEU A 68 6.14 -2.68 12.95
C LEU A 68 6.65 -3.02 14.37
N TYR A 69 7.97 -3.17 14.53
CA TYR A 69 8.62 -3.59 15.76
C TYR A 69 9.87 -2.72 16.03
N PRO A 70 9.68 -1.45 16.43
CA PRO A 70 10.80 -0.55 16.70
C PRO A 70 11.61 -1.04 17.90
N SER A 71 12.94 -1.02 17.77
CA SER A 71 13.87 -1.51 18.79
C SER A 71 13.70 -0.80 20.14
N SER A 72 13.26 0.46 20.15
CA SER A 72 12.98 1.25 21.36
C SER A 72 11.88 0.66 22.26
N LEU A 73 10.96 -0.16 21.72
CA LEU A 73 9.95 -0.88 22.50
C LEU A 73 10.50 -2.12 23.21
N THR A 74 11.73 -2.55 22.87
CA THR A 74 12.34 -3.76 23.43
C THR A 74 13.42 -3.50 24.48
N THR A 75 13.92 -2.26 24.60
CA THR A 75 15.11 -1.98 25.44
C THR A 75 15.06 -0.73 26.32
N ALA A 76 13.94 -0.02 26.48
CA ALA A 76 13.94 1.20 27.30
C ALA A 76 12.78 1.27 28.29
N ARG A 77 13.16 1.39 29.58
CA ARG A 77 12.48 2.23 30.57
C ARG A 77 11.72 3.34 29.85
N SER A 78 10.40 3.33 29.96
CA SER A 78 9.52 4.38 29.47
C SER A 78 10.07 5.75 29.89
N THR A 79 10.72 6.46 28.97
CA THR A 79 11.00 7.88 29.15
C THR A 79 9.64 8.59 29.06
N PRO A 80 9.20 9.35 30.06
CA PRO A 80 7.96 10.10 29.95
C PRO A 80 8.08 11.09 28.79
N GLY A 81 7.30 10.88 27.72
CA GLY A 81 7.27 11.74 26.53
C GLY A 81 7.82 11.15 25.23
N GLY A 82 8.36 9.93 25.23
CA GLY A 82 8.95 9.29 24.03
C GLY A 82 8.31 7.96 23.68
N SER A 83 6.99 7.91 23.46
CA SER A 83 6.34 6.70 22.92
C SER A 83 6.49 6.70 21.40
N THR A 84 7.40 5.89 20.86
CA THR A 84 7.33 5.50 19.45
C THR A 84 6.16 4.52 19.30
N THR A 85 4.94 5.06 19.25
CA THR A 85 3.73 4.27 19.09
C THR A 85 3.65 3.77 17.64
N VAL A 86 3.37 2.49 17.47
CA VAL A 86 3.08 1.91 16.16
C VAL A 86 1.72 2.47 15.71
N ALA A 87 1.71 3.17 14.56
CA ALA A 87 0.52 3.81 14.01
C ALA A 87 0.50 3.65 12.49
N SER A 88 -0.67 3.45 11.90
CA SER A 88 -0.87 3.30 10.45
C SER A 88 -0.45 4.54 9.65
N THR A 89 -0.42 5.72 10.28
CA THR A 89 0.14 6.96 9.68
C THR A 89 1.62 6.85 9.35
N ASN A 90 2.34 5.93 10.00
CA ASN A 90 3.76 5.68 9.74
C ASN A 90 3.97 4.60 8.66
N PHE A 91 2.89 4.01 8.14
CA PHE A 91 2.98 2.93 7.16
C PHE A 91 2.91 3.50 5.74
N ASP A 92 3.84 3.06 4.91
CA ASP A 92 3.76 3.29 3.47
C ASP A 92 2.67 2.39 2.84
N LEU A 93 2.25 2.74 1.62
CA LEU A 93 1.23 1.99 0.86
C LEU A 93 1.58 0.50 0.71
N THR A 94 2.86 0.20 0.50
CA THR A 94 3.29 -1.18 0.25
C THR A 94 3.21 -2.02 1.51
N LEU A 95 3.54 -1.44 2.67
CA LEU A 95 3.38 -2.07 3.97
C LEU A 95 1.91 -2.32 4.28
N MET A 96 1.03 -1.32 4.07
CA MET A 96 -0.42 -1.50 4.29
C MET A 96 -1.00 -2.62 3.43
N ILE A 97 -0.70 -2.64 2.12
CA ILE A 97 -1.13 -3.71 1.20
C ILE A 97 -0.56 -5.08 1.65
N CYS A 98 0.71 -5.12 2.08
CA CYS A 98 1.35 -6.34 2.55
C CYS A 98 0.66 -6.92 3.79
N LEU A 99 0.31 -6.08 4.77
CA LEU A 99 -0.40 -6.52 5.96
C LEU A 99 -1.82 -6.99 5.61
N LEU A 100 -2.58 -6.20 4.87
CA LEU A 100 -3.94 -6.55 4.45
C LEU A 100 -3.97 -7.91 3.73
N ARG A 101 -3.13 -8.11 2.72
CA ARG A 101 -3.18 -9.38 1.96
C ARG A 101 -2.76 -10.62 2.74
N ASN A 102 -1.99 -10.46 3.83
CA ASN A 102 -1.39 -11.60 4.54
C ASN A 102 -2.02 -11.89 5.91
N ILE A 103 -2.62 -10.89 6.56
CA ILE A 103 -3.08 -11.05 7.95
C ILE A 103 -4.52 -10.57 8.22
N SER A 104 -5.23 -9.92 7.28
CA SER A 104 -6.65 -9.57 7.50
C SER A 104 -7.66 -10.59 6.94
N GLY A 105 -7.19 -11.62 6.24
CA GLY A 105 -8.08 -12.62 5.64
C GLY A 105 -8.86 -12.14 4.41
N ILE A 106 -8.48 -11.01 3.79
CA ILE A 106 -9.08 -10.57 2.52
C ILE A 106 -8.81 -11.61 1.43
N ASN A 107 -9.86 -11.96 0.69
CA ASN A 107 -9.75 -12.91 -0.40
C ASN A 107 -8.84 -12.37 -1.50
N ALA A 108 -7.95 -13.24 -1.99
CA ALA A 108 -7.13 -12.92 -3.15
C ALA A 108 -8.00 -12.83 -4.41
N PRO A 109 -7.61 -11.99 -5.39
CA PRO A 109 -8.15 -12.05 -6.74
C PRO A 109 -7.91 -13.42 -7.38
N VAL A 110 -8.61 -13.71 -8.47
CA VAL A 110 -8.46 -14.97 -9.22
C VAL A 110 -7.00 -15.24 -9.62
N ARG A 111 -6.26 -14.19 -9.98
CA ARG A 111 -4.84 -14.25 -10.37
C ARG A 111 -3.86 -13.98 -9.21
N GLY A 112 -4.37 -13.83 -7.99
CA GLY A 112 -3.58 -13.43 -6.83
C GLY A 112 -3.27 -11.93 -6.80
N PHE A 113 -2.44 -11.53 -5.84
CA PHE A 113 -2.12 -10.12 -5.54
C PHE A 113 -0.90 -9.58 -6.31
N ASP A 114 -0.29 -10.39 -7.16
CA ASP A 114 0.95 -10.07 -7.88
C ASP A 114 0.72 -9.88 -9.39
N GLU A 115 -0.52 -10.05 -9.85
CA GLU A 115 -0.96 -9.86 -11.23
C GLU A 115 -2.14 -8.89 -11.30
N LEU A 116 -2.37 -8.29 -12.47
CA LEU A 116 -3.53 -7.44 -12.70
C LEU A 116 -4.82 -8.30 -12.65
N PRO A 117 -5.76 -7.98 -11.74
CA PRO A 117 -7.03 -8.69 -11.64
C PRO A 117 -7.87 -8.60 -12.92
N LEU A 118 -8.90 -9.43 -13.02
CA LEU A 118 -9.86 -9.33 -14.11
C LEU A 118 -10.70 -8.04 -13.93
N PRO A 119 -11.10 -7.36 -15.02
CA PRO A 119 -11.87 -6.11 -14.93
C PRO A 119 -13.17 -6.21 -14.13
N ALA A 120 -13.81 -7.38 -14.11
CA ALA A 120 -15.06 -7.61 -13.38
C ALA A 120 -14.88 -7.84 -11.87
N GLU A 121 -13.66 -8.02 -11.37
CA GLU A 121 -13.42 -8.28 -9.96
C GLU A 121 -13.44 -6.99 -9.14
N THR A 122 -14.45 -6.79 -8.30
CA THR A 122 -14.67 -5.54 -7.56
C THR A 122 -14.40 -5.66 -6.05
N SER A 123 -13.72 -6.74 -5.65
CA SER A 123 -13.42 -6.99 -4.24
C SER A 123 -12.28 -6.09 -3.73
N ALA A 124 -12.23 -5.85 -2.41
CA ALA A 124 -11.12 -5.11 -1.81
C ALA A 124 -9.75 -5.73 -2.12
N GLY A 125 -9.66 -7.07 -2.21
CA GLY A 125 -8.43 -7.75 -2.60
C GLY A 125 -8.00 -7.42 -4.03
N SER A 126 -8.97 -7.31 -4.94
CA SER A 126 -8.78 -6.92 -6.33
C SER A 126 -8.35 -5.46 -6.45
N ASP A 127 -8.96 -4.58 -5.67
CA ASP A 127 -8.60 -3.17 -5.63
C ASP A 127 -7.15 -2.94 -5.14
N LEU A 128 -6.78 -3.61 -4.05
CA LEU A 128 -5.40 -3.57 -3.53
C LEU A 128 -4.39 -4.12 -4.56
N ALA A 129 -4.76 -5.17 -5.29
CA ALA A 129 -3.92 -5.74 -6.35
C ALA A 129 -3.75 -4.78 -7.55
N ARG A 130 -4.82 -4.08 -7.99
CA ARG A 130 -4.73 -3.05 -9.04
C ARG A 130 -3.79 -1.91 -8.64
N ILE A 131 -3.99 -1.34 -7.46
CA ILE A 131 -3.14 -0.25 -6.94
C ILE A 131 -1.67 -0.69 -6.92
N LYS A 132 -1.40 -1.89 -6.40
CA LYS A 132 -0.03 -2.44 -6.36
C LYS A 132 0.54 -2.66 -7.76
N TYR A 133 -0.24 -3.24 -8.66
CA TYR A 133 0.19 -3.51 -10.04
C TYR A 133 0.62 -2.22 -10.74
N TYR A 134 -0.24 -1.20 -10.75
CA TYR A 134 0.08 0.06 -11.41
C TYR A 134 1.21 0.83 -10.72
N ARG A 135 1.29 0.79 -9.38
CA ARG A 135 2.45 1.31 -8.65
C ARG A 135 3.75 0.69 -9.13
N ASN A 136 3.78 -0.62 -9.36
CA ASN A 136 4.98 -1.30 -9.87
C ASN A 136 5.29 -0.87 -11.30
N ILE A 137 4.29 -0.80 -12.19
CA ILE A 137 4.47 -0.34 -13.57
C ILE A 137 5.06 1.08 -13.61
N ILE A 138 4.48 2.02 -12.86
CA ILE A 138 4.95 3.41 -12.80
C ILE A 138 6.36 3.48 -12.22
N ALA A 139 6.66 2.74 -11.14
CA ALA A 139 7.98 2.75 -10.52
C ALA A 139 9.10 2.17 -11.41
N HIS A 140 8.75 1.33 -12.39
CA HIS A 140 9.69 0.74 -13.34
C HIS A 140 9.72 1.46 -14.70
N SER A 141 8.97 2.56 -14.86
CA SER A 141 9.00 3.36 -16.09
C SER A 141 10.32 4.15 -16.19
N GLU A 142 11.17 3.81 -17.15
CA GLU A 142 12.50 4.41 -17.31
C GLU A 142 12.45 5.88 -17.75
N ASP A 143 11.50 6.23 -18.62
CA ASP A 143 11.44 7.56 -19.26
C ASP A 143 10.48 8.55 -18.59
N SER A 144 9.89 8.18 -17.44
CA SER A 144 8.85 8.98 -16.77
C SER A 144 7.72 9.45 -17.71
N LYS A 145 7.33 8.57 -18.64
CA LYS A 145 6.31 8.81 -19.67
C LYS A 145 5.28 7.70 -19.64
N LEU A 146 4.02 8.07 -19.88
CA LEU A 146 2.93 7.13 -19.97
C LEU A 146 2.03 7.50 -21.15
N SER A 147 1.92 6.59 -22.12
CA SER A 147 1.07 6.78 -23.29
C SER A 147 -0.38 7.04 -22.89
N ASN A 148 -1.13 7.77 -23.72
CA ASN A 148 -2.53 8.09 -23.44
C ASN A 148 -3.39 6.83 -23.21
N GLN A 149 -3.14 5.75 -23.95
CA GLN A 149 -3.85 4.48 -23.77
C GLN A 149 -3.55 3.88 -22.39
N ASN A 150 -2.27 3.70 -22.05
CA ASN A 150 -1.88 3.12 -20.77
C ASN A 150 -2.33 3.99 -19.59
N PHE A 151 -2.31 5.31 -19.76
CA PHE A 151 -2.84 6.25 -18.78
C PHE A 151 -4.34 6.07 -18.57
N ASN A 152 -5.13 6.05 -19.64
CA ASN A 152 -6.58 5.92 -19.52
C ASN A 152 -6.99 4.58 -18.88
N ASP A 153 -6.33 3.49 -19.27
CA ASP A 153 -6.57 2.16 -18.70
C ASP A 153 -6.21 2.14 -17.20
N ALA A 154 -5.01 2.62 -16.85
CA ALA A 154 -4.55 2.66 -15.46
C ALA A 154 -5.35 3.61 -14.58
N TRP A 155 -5.67 4.80 -15.11
CA TRP A 155 -6.44 5.80 -14.42
C TRP A 155 -7.83 5.27 -14.10
N LYS A 156 -8.50 4.64 -15.07
CA LYS A 156 -9.80 4.04 -14.85
C LYS A 156 -9.73 2.95 -13.77
N ASP A 157 -8.83 1.99 -13.94
CA ASP A 157 -8.71 0.84 -13.03
C ASP A 157 -8.35 1.25 -11.60
N VAL A 158 -7.60 2.34 -11.42
CA VAL A 158 -7.22 2.83 -10.09
C VAL A 158 -8.24 3.83 -9.55
N SER A 159 -8.79 4.75 -10.33
CA SER A 159 -9.71 5.77 -9.79
C SER A 159 -11.10 5.23 -9.47
N GLU A 160 -11.51 4.12 -10.08
CA GLU A 160 -12.80 3.47 -9.87
C GLU A 160 -12.74 2.34 -8.82
N VAL A 161 -11.62 2.16 -8.09
CA VAL A 161 -11.57 1.13 -7.04
C VAL A 161 -12.56 1.44 -5.91
N ASN A 162 -13.29 0.42 -5.48
CA ASN A 162 -14.32 0.56 -4.46
C ASN A 162 -13.77 0.81 -3.07
N ILE A 163 -12.49 0.57 -2.83
CA ILE A 163 -11.86 0.96 -1.57
C ILE A 163 -11.98 2.47 -1.29
N PHE A 164 -12.20 3.30 -2.33
CA PHE A 164 -12.55 4.73 -2.22
C PHE A 164 -14.03 4.99 -1.86
N GLU A 165 -14.94 4.05 -2.09
CA GLU A 165 -16.39 4.22 -1.86
C GLU A 165 -16.92 3.44 -0.65
N GLN A 166 -16.09 2.59 -0.04
CA GLN A 166 -16.40 1.94 1.24
C GLN A 166 -16.20 2.89 2.45
N ILE A 167 -16.33 4.20 2.22
CA ILE A 167 -16.27 5.30 3.20
C ILE A 167 -17.65 5.50 3.84
#